data_AF-A0A538K5Z1-F1
#
_entry.id   AF-A0A538K5Z1-F1
#
_cell.length_a   1.000
_cell.length_b   1.000
_cell.length_c   1.000
_cell.angle_alpha   90.00
_cell.angle_beta   90.00
_cell.angle_gamma   90.00
#
_symmetry.space_group_name_H-M   'P 1'
#
loop_
_entity.id
_entity.type
_entity.pdbx_description
1 polymer ?
#
loop_
_entity_poly.entity_id
_entity_poly.type
_entity_poly.pdbx_seq_one_letter_code
_entity_poly.pdbx_strand_id
1 'polypeptide(L)' 'MAEVECLQEAVRALVAQRQALHDRDAGRRELETNRLELVSRQRQLSHALIDRYLRHAEPDAA' A
#
# COMPACT_ATOMS: atom_id res chain seq x y z
N MET A 1 6.19 -5.53 13.07
CA MET A 1 6.42 -6.09 11.71
C MET A 1 5.10 -6.31 10.97
N ALA A 2 4.06 -6.80 11.64
CA ALA A 2 2.75 -7.10 11.05
C ALA A 2 2.09 -5.96 10.24
N GLU A 3 2.25 -4.69 10.64
CA GLU A 3 1.61 -3.57 9.92
C GLU A 3 2.17 -3.36 8.51
N VAL A 4 3.50 -3.36 8.35
CA VAL A 4 4.16 -3.21 7.04
C VAL A 4 3.80 -4.37 6.12
N GLU A 5 3.82 -5.60 6.63
CA GLU A 5 3.46 -6.81 5.88
C GLU A 5 1.99 -6.78 5.44
N CYS A 6 1.08 -6.39 6.35
CA CYS A 6 -0.34 -6.23 6.04
C CYS A 6 -0.58 -5.17 4.95
N LEU A 7 0.12 -4.03 5.01
CA LEU A 7 0.03 -2.99 4.00
C LEU A 7 0.60 -3.44 2.65
N GLN A 8 1.69 -4.22 2.64
CA GLN A 8 2.24 -4.80 1.42
C GLN A 8 1.26 -5.79 0.77
N GLU A 9 0.65 -6.68 1.54
CA GLU A 9 -0.38 -7.60 1.04
C GLU A 9 -1.61 -6.86 0.51
N ALA A 10 -2.06 -5.82 1.21
CA ALA A 10 -3.17 -4.98 0.73
C ALA A 10 -2.85 -4.31 -0.61
N VAL A 11 -1.63 -3.78 -0.79
CA VAL A 11 -1.19 -3.20 -2.07
C VAL A 11 -1.15 -4.26 -3.17
N ARG A 12 -0.62 -5.45 -2.89
CA ARG A 12 -0.60 -6.57 -3.87
C ARG A 12 -2.01 -6.97 -4.28
N ALA A 13 -2.93 -7.09 -3.34
CA ALA A 13 -4.33 -7.41 -3.61
C ALA A 13 -5.01 -6.34 -4.49
N LEU A 14 -4.76 -5.05 -4.23
CA LEU A 14 -5.31 -3.95 -5.05
C LEU A 14 -4.73 -3.92 -6.46
N VAL A 15 -3.45 -4.26 -6.64
CA VAL A 15 -2.84 -4.41 -7.98
C VAL A 15 -3.47 -5.59 -8.73
N ALA A 16 -3.65 -6.74 -8.07
CA ALA A 16 -4.31 -7.90 -8.68
C ALA A 16 -5.77 -7.58 -9.04
N GLN A 17 -6.49 -6.89 -8.16
CA GLN A 17 -7.84 -6.41 -8.45
C GLN A 17 -7.84 -5.47 -9.66
N ARG A 18 -6.87 -4.56 -9.76
CA ARG A 18 -6.75 -3.66 -10.91
C ARG A 18 -6.56 -4.42 -12.22
N GLN A 19 -5.74 -5.47 -12.22
CA GLN A 19 -5.56 -6.32 -13.38
C GLN A 19 -6.89 -6.97 -13.77
N ALA A 20 -7.61 -7.55 -12.81
CA ALA A 20 -8.94 -8.13 -13.06
C ALA A 20 -9.97 -7.10 -13.55
N LEU A 21 -9.89 -5.84 -13.10
CA LEU A 21 -10.71 -4.74 -13.64
C LEU A 21 -10.40 -4.49 -15.12
N HIS A 22 -9.13 -4.48 -15.51
CA HIS A 22 -8.74 -4.34 -16.90
C HIS A 22 -9.16 -5.53 -17.76
N ASP A 23 -8.99 -6.76 -17.25
CA ASP A 23 -9.33 -7.98 -17.99
C ASP A 23 -10.83 -8.08 -18.34
N ARG A 24 -11.69 -7.46 -17.52
CA ARG A 24 -13.15 -7.39 -17.76
C ARG A 24 -13.64 -6.08 -18.36
N ASP A 25 -12.74 -5.22 -18.83
CA ASP A 25 -13.03 -3.88 -19.39
C ASP A 25 -13.90 -3.02 -18.45
N ALA A 26 -13.54 -3.00 -17.16
CA ALA A 26 -14.29 -2.28 -16.14
C ALA A 26 -14.36 -0.77 -16.41
N GLY A 27 -15.44 -0.15 -15.95
CA GLY A 27 -15.68 1.26 -16.21
C GLY A 27 -14.64 2.17 -15.55
N ARG A 28 -14.47 3.37 -16.13
CA ARG A 28 -13.54 4.40 -15.63
C ARG A 28 -13.68 4.68 -14.13
N ARG A 29 -14.91 4.64 -13.60
CA ARG A 29 -15.18 4.89 -12.18
C ARG A 29 -14.60 3.79 -11.27
N GLU A 30 -14.68 2.53 -11.68
CA GLU A 30 -14.14 1.41 -10.90
C GLU A 30 -12.61 1.45 -10.88
N LEU A 31 -12.01 1.74 -12.03
CA LEU A 31 -10.56 1.93 -12.15
C LEU A 31 -10.05 3.11 -11.31
N GLU A 32 -10.83 4.20 -11.22
CA GLU A 32 -10.47 5.36 -10.41
C GLU A 32 -10.62 5.07 -8.91
N THR A 33 -11.68 4.39 -8.48
CA THR A 33 -11.83 3.95 -7.08
C THR A 33 -10.65 3.07 -6.66
N ASN A 34 -10.29 2.07 -7.48
CA ASN A 34 -9.13 1.22 -7.23
C ASN A 34 -7.82 2.03 -7.18
N ARG A 35 -7.65 3.01 -8.09
CA ARG A 35 -6.45 3.88 -8.10
C ARG A 35 -6.32 4.68 -6.81
N LEU A 36 -7.41 5.29 -6.34
CA LEU A 36 -7.42 6.08 -5.11
C LEU A 36 -7.11 5.22 -3.89
N GLU A 37 -7.68 4.02 -3.80
CA GLU A 37 -7.39 3.11 -2.70
C GLU A 37 -5.92 2.65 -2.72
N LEU A 38 -5.40 2.32 -3.91
CA LEU A 38 -4.01 1.91 -4.09
C LEU A 38 -3.02 3.00 -3.64
N VAL A 39 -3.23 4.25 -4.04
CA VAL A 39 -2.41 5.39 -3.60
C VAL A 39 -2.50 5.60 -2.09
N SER A 40 -3.71 5.45 -1.52
CA SER A 40 -3.91 5.57 -0.06
C SER A 40 -3.09 4.53 0.71
N ARG A 41 -3.14 3.25 0.31
CA ARG A 41 -2.36 2.18 0.97
C ARG A 41 -0.86 2.35 0.75
N GLN A 42 -0.43 2.77 -0.44
CA GLN A 42 0.98 3.07 -0.70
C GLN A 42 1.51 4.20 0.19
N ARG A 43 0.71 5.26 0.41
CA ARG A 43 1.07 6.34 1.33
C ARG A 43 1.21 5.83 2.77
N GLN A 44 0.28 5.00 3.23
CA GLN A 44 0.36 4.38 4.57
C GLN A 44 1.62 3.50 4.69
N LEU A 45 1.91 2.69 3.68
CA LEU A 45 3.11 1.84 3.64
C LEU A 45 4.39 2.67 3.72
N SER A 46 4.46 3.78 2.97
CA SER A 46 5.60 4.69 3.01
C SER A 46 5.85 5.24 4.42
N HIS A 47 4.80 5.75 5.07
CA HIS A 47 4.90 6.24 6.45
C HIS A 47 5.31 5.15 7.44
N ALA A 48 4.69 3.96 7.37
CA ALA A 48 5.02 2.85 8.27
C ALA A 48 6.49 2.41 8.13
N LEU A 49 7.05 2.45 6.91
CA LEU A 49 8.46 2.16 6.67
C LEU A 49 9.39 3.25 7.23
N ILE A 50 9.05 4.53 7.05
CA ILE A 50 9.79 5.65 7.63
C ILE A 50 9.82 5.54 9.16
N ASP A 51 8.65 5.36 9.79
CA ASP A 51 8.54 5.23 11.25
C ASP A 51 9.32 4.03 11.77
N ARG A 52 9.31 2.91 11.02
CA ARG A 52 10.12 1.74 11.35
C ARG A 52 11.61 2.09 11.29
N TYR A 53 12.07 2.77 10.25
CA TYR A 53 13.47 3.14 10.10
C TYR A 53 13.92 4.08 11.21
N LEU A 54 13.13 5.11 11.53
CA LEU A 54 13.41 6.03 12.63
C LEU A 54 13.58 5.30 13.96
N ARG A 55 12.65 4.41 14.32
CA ARG A 55 12.77 3.59 15.54
C ARG A 55 14.01 2.69 15.59
N HIS A 56 14.51 2.25 14.44
CA HIS A 56 15.73 1.43 14.36
C HIS A 56 17.01 2.28 14.34
N ALA A 57 16.91 3.59 14.04
CA ALA A 57 18.04 4.52 14.02
C ALA A 57 18.30 5.18 15.39
N GLU A 58 17.32 5.17 16.30
CA GLU A 58 17.44 5.71 17.66
C GLU A 58 18.16 4.85 18.74
N PRO A 59 18.65 3.59 18.53
CA PRO A 59 19.22 2.81 19.62
C PRO A 59 20.68 3.14 19.98
N ASP A 60 21.30 4.16 19.36
CA ASP A 60 22.73 4.52 19.57
C ASP A 60 22.91 5.85 20.35
N ALA A 61 21.89 6.24 21.13
CA ALA A 61 21.93 7.44 21.97
C ALA A 61 21.40 7.15 23.39
N ALA A 62 22.02 6.20 24.10
CA ALA A 62 21.87 6.04 25.56
C ALA A 62 23.06 5.29 26.17
#